data_AF-A0A258IBL5-F1
#
_entry.id   AF-A0A258IBL5-F1
#
_cell.length_a   1.000
_cell.length_b   1.000
_cell.length_c   1.000
_cell.angle_alpha   90.00
_cell.angle_beta   90.00
_cell.angle_gamma   90.00
#
_symmetry.space_group_name_H-M   'P 1'
#
loop_
_entity.id
_entity.type
_entity.pdbx_description
1 polymer ?
#
loop_
_entity_poly.entity_id
_entity_poly.type
_entity_poly.pdbx_seq_one_letter_code
_entity_poly.pdbx_strand_id
1 'polypeptide(L)'
;MEPDSEIANAMAAMLDDGVSSHLTGRLFSAAAAWRENEPSLRRRAHTFLMEHVSRADGDQAHAISSAVDRKDTLVPDDFTRELIVAIAENPSVLKASLTGRFADGLQSLLLYPGFDEPVMYVTERVADLIVGQHGGRHRGFIDGDFVQVAIALQRNDGPLRTRAMDVYEKLLDAGAYGAEEAARAAVGR
;
A
#
# COMPACT_ATOMS: atom_id res chain seq x y z
N MET A 1 -9.41 27.78 32.33
CA MET A 1 -9.22 27.07 31.05
C MET A 1 -10.20 27.73 30.11
N GLU A 2 -9.71 28.63 29.24
CA GLU A 2 -10.55 29.61 28.55
C GLU A 2 -11.21 29.00 27.30
N PRO A 3 -12.56 29.06 27.20
CA PRO A 3 -13.31 28.51 26.06
C PRO A 3 -12.97 29.18 24.72
N ASP A 4 -12.44 30.41 24.75
CA ASP A 4 -12.01 31.14 23.55
C ASP A 4 -10.82 30.47 22.84
N SER A 5 -9.99 29.70 23.55
CA SER A 5 -8.87 28.97 22.94
C SER A 5 -9.31 27.70 22.19
N GLU A 6 -10.40 27.05 22.64
CA GLU A 6 -10.92 25.85 21.98
C GLU A 6 -11.61 26.18 20.66
N ILE A 7 -12.36 27.29 20.62
CA ILE A 7 -13.01 27.77 19.39
C ILE A 7 -11.97 28.24 18.38
N ALA A 8 -10.93 28.95 18.82
CA ALA A 8 -9.82 29.36 17.94
C ALA A 8 -9.07 28.14 17.35
N ASN A 9 -8.83 27.11 18.15
CA ASN A 9 -8.19 25.87 17.69
C ASN A 9 -9.09 25.07 16.74
N ALA A 10 -10.40 25.01 16.99
CA ALA A 10 -11.34 24.36 16.08
C ALA A 10 -11.45 25.10 14.74
N MET A 11 -11.47 26.43 14.73
CA MET A 11 -11.48 27.22 13.50
C MET A 11 -10.17 27.12 12.72
N ALA A 12 -9.02 27.08 13.41
CA ALA A 12 -7.73 26.82 12.78
C ALA A 12 -7.70 25.42 12.14
N ALA A 13 -8.20 24.40 12.84
CA ALA A 13 -8.31 23.04 12.31
C ALA A 13 -9.21 22.98 11.07
N MET A 14 -10.34 23.69 11.05
CA MET A 14 -11.24 23.75 9.87
C MET A 14 -10.60 24.48 8.67
N LEU A 15 -9.74 25.48 8.91
CA LEU A 15 -9.00 26.17 7.86
C LEU A 15 -7.88 25.28 7.28
N ASP A 16 -7.18 24.54 8.14
CA ASP A 16 -6.20 23.54 7.73
C ASP A 16 -6.86 22.38 6.96
N ASP A 17 -8.09 22.01 7.32
CA ASP A 17 -8.88 20.97 6.64
C ASP A 17 -9.22 21.35 5.18
N GLY A 18 -9.48 22.64 4.91
CA GLY A 18 -9.67 23.17 3.56
C GLY A 18 -8.41 23.05 2.67
N VAL A 19 -7.23 23.25 3.24
CA VAL A 19 -5.95 23.07 2.53
C VAL A 19 -5.66 21.58 2.32
N SER A 20 -5.98 20.75 3.31
CA SER A 20 -5.84 19.28 3.24
C SER A 20 -6.75 18.67 2.17
N SER A 21 -8.02 19.07 2.09
CA SER A 21 -8.99 18.57 1.10
C SER A 21 -8.62 18.92 -0.35
N HIS A 22 -8.10 20.12 -0.60
CA HIS A 22 -7.61 20.51 -1.92
C HIS A 22 -6.38 19.67 -2.33
N LEU A 23 -5.45 19.41 -1.40
CA LEU A 23 -4.31 18.53 -1.66
C LEU A 23 -4.77 17.10 -1.95
N THR A 24 -5.69 16.55 -1.15
CA THR A 24 -6.28 15.23 -1.40
C THR A 24 -6.90 15.13 -2.79
N GLY A 25 -7.68 16.12 -3.22
CA GLY A 25 -8.25 16.14 -4.57
C GLY A 25 -7.20 16.18 -5.69
N ARG A 26 -6.09 16.93 -5.47
CA ARG A 26 -4.96 16.93 -6.40
C ARG A 26 -4.23 15.59 -6.44
N LEU A 27 -4.07 14.91 -5.31
CA LEU A 27 -3.45 13.58 -5.25
C LEU A 27 -4.30 12.55 -6.00
N PHE A 28 -5.62 12.56 -5.86
CA PHE A 28 -6.50 11.70 -6.66
C PHE A 28 -6.36 11.98 -8.17
N SER A 29 -6.30 13.27 -8.53
CA SER A 29 -6.13 13.68 -9.92
C SER A 29 -4.78 13.24 -10.47
N ALA A 30 -3.70 13.37 -9.69
CA ALA A 30 -2.38 12.90 -10.06
C ALA A 30 -2.34 11.36 -10.18
N ALA A 31 -2.91 10.63 -9.22
CA ALA A 31 -3.02 9.18 -9.28
C ALA A 31 -3.78 8.71 -10.55
N ALA A 32 -4.87 9.39 -10.91
CA ALA A 32 -5.59 9.14 -12.15
C ALA A 32 -4.72 9.41 -13.39
N ALA A 33 -4.10 10.59 -13.47
CA ALA A 33 -3.21 10.94 -14.58
C ALA A 33 -2.00 10.00 -14.70
N TRP A 34 -1.48 9.49 -13.58
CA TRP A 34 -0.40 8.52 -13.55
C TRP A 34 -0.82 7.20 -14.21
N ARG A 35 -2.06 6.75 -13.96
CA ARG A 35 -2.63 5.52 -14.55
C ARG A 35 -2.87 5.64 -16.05
N GLU A 36 -3.22 6.81 -16.58
CA GLU A 36 -3.47 7.00 -18.02
C GLU A 36 -2.26 6.64 -18.90
N ASN A 37 -1.05 6.64 -18.34
CA ASN A 37 0.19 6.28 -19.03
C ASN A 37 0.51 7.13 -20.27
N GLU A 38 -0.06 8.34 -20.36
CA GLU A 38 0.40 9.35 -21.31
C GLU A 38 1.76 9.88 -20.81
N PRO A 39 2.85 9.87 -21.60
CA PRO A 39 4.20 10.10 -21.10
C PRO A 39 4.40 11.43 -20.35
N SER A 40 3.82 12.53 -20.84
CA SER A 40 3.99 13.85 -20.24
C SER A 40 3.20 14.01 -18.94
N LEU A 41 1.97 13.49 -18.90
CA LEU A 41 1.09 13.48 -17.75
C LEU A 41 1.61 12.55 -16.67
N ARG A 42 2.04 11.33 -17.05
CA ARG A 42 2.60 10.33 -16.13
C ARG A 42 3.83 10.87 -15.41
N ARG A 43 4.77 11.52 -16.11
CA ARG A 43 5.94 12.14 -15.47
C ARG A 43 5.55 13.21 -14.44
N ARG A 44 4.64 14.11 -14.81
CA ARG A 44 4.20 15.20 -13.91
C ARG A 44 3.44 14.66 -12.70
N ALA A 45 2.55 13.71 -12.95
CA ALA A 45 1.81 13.02 -11.90
C ALA A 45 2.76 12.26 -10.97
N HIS A 46 3.72 11.52 -11.52
CA HIS A 46 4.70 10.76 -10.75
C HIS A 46 5.51 11.69 -9.83
N THR A 47 6.07 12.77 -10.39
CA THR A 47 6.80 13.78 -9.60
C THR A 47 5.96 14.29 -8.43
N PHE A 48 4.70 14.66 -8.71
CA PHE A 48 3.80 15.16 -7.67
C PHE A 48 3.46 14.11 -6.60
N LEU A 49 3.24 12.85 -6.98
CA LEU A 49 2.98 11.77 -6.02
C LEU A 49 4.20 11.50 -5.14
N MET A 50 5.41 11.46 -5.72
CA MET A 50 6.65 11.21 -5.00
C MET A 50 7.00 12.32 -3.99
N GLU A 51 6.62 13.58 -4.25
CA GLU A 51 6.77 14.71 -3.30
C GLU A 51 5.89 14.60 -2.04
N HIS A 52 4.86 13.73 -2.07
CA HIS A 52 3.85 13.65 -1.02
C HIS A 52 3.79 12.27 -0.35
N VAL A 53 4.21 11.21 -1.03
CA VAL A 53 4.08 9.82 -0.55
C VAL A 53 4.71 9.60 0.83
N SER A 54 5.86 10.20 1.15
CA SER A 54 6.55 9.99 2.44
C SER A 54 5.83 10.57 3.66
N ARG A 55 4.88 11.50 3.46
CA ARG A 55 4.16 12.21 4.52
C ARG A 55 2.65 12.04 4.47
N ALA A 56 2.15 11.29 3.48
CA ALA A 56 0.72 11.08 3.31
C ALA A 56 0.17 10.16 4.40
N ASP A 57 -1.01 10.50 4.91
CA ASP A 57 -1.80 9.70 5.84
C ASP A 57 -3.29 9.87 5.52
N GLY A 58 -4.15 9.03 6.13
CA GLY A 58 -5.61 9.10 5.96
C GLY A 58 -6.05 9.17 4.49
N ASP A 59 -6.85 10.18 4.15
CA ASP A 59 -7.39 10.35 2.80
C ASP A 59 -6.31 10.62 1.74
N GLN A 60 -5.20 11.26 2.12
CA GLN A 60 -4.08 11.49 1.20
C GLN A 60 -3.37 10.17 0.87
N ALA A 61 -3.20 9.30 1.86
CA ALA A 61 -2.67 7.96 1.64
C ALA A 61 -3.57 7.13 0.72
N HIS A 62 -4.89 7.21 0.91
CA HIS A 62 -5.86 6.58 0.03
C HIS A 62 -5.84 7.15 -1.40
N ALA A 63 -5.68 8.47 -1.53
CA ALA A 63 -5.57 9.13 -2.83
C ALA A 63 -4.35 8.63 -3.62
N ILE A 64 -3.20 8.52 -2.97
CA ILE A 64 -1.97 8.00 -3.58
C ILE A 64 -2.11 6.51 -3.89
N SER A 65 -2.66 5.71 -2.98
CA SER A 65 -2.81 4.25 -3.19
C SER A 65 -3.66 3.93 -4.41
N SER A 66 -4.61 4.80 -4.76
CA SER A 66 -5.42 4.63 -5.97
C SER A 66 -4.58 4.56 -7.26
N ALA A 67 -3.35 5.11 -7.29
CA ALA A 67 -2.46 5.05 -8.46
C ALA A 67 -2.11 3.61 -8.85
N VAL A 68 -2.07 2.70 -7.87
CA VAL A 68 -1.72 1.28 -8.05
C VAL A 68 -2.92 0.34 -7.90
N ASP A 69 -4.09 0.84 -7.50
CA ASP A 69 -5.34 0.06 -7.40
C ASP A 69 -6.10 0.04 -8.74
N ARG A 70 -5.52 -0.58 -9.78
CA ARG A 70 -6.11 -0.65 -11.12
C ARG A 70 -6.47 -2.09 -11.49
N LYS A 71 -7.52 -2.26 -12.30
CA LYS A 71 -7.93 -3.57 -12.87
C LYS A 71 -6.92 -4.12 -13.89
N ASP A 72 -6.10 -3.26 -14.49
CA ASP A 72 -5.08 -3.64 -15.48
C ASP A 72 -3.71 -3.76 -14.82
N THR A 73 -2.77 -4.43 -15.49
CA THR A 73 -1.40 -4.64 -15.00
C THR A 73 -0.64 -3.33 -14.83
N LEU A 74 0.25 -3.28 -13.84
CA LEU A 74 1.16 -2.14 -13.66
C LEU A 74 2.12 -2.05 -14.84
N VAL A 75 2.42 -0.81 -15.27
CA VAL A 75 3.36 -0.57 -16.37
C VAL A 75 4.77 -0.86 -15.87
N PRO A 76 5.57 -1.73 -16.52
CA PRO A 76 6.90 -2.11 -16.05
C PRO A 76 7.96 -1.05 -16.44
N ASP A 77 7.86 0.14 -15.84
CA ASP A 77 8.79 1.25 -16.04
C ASP A 77 9.43 1.73 -14.72
N ASP A 78 10.41 2.62 -14.82
CA ASP A 78 11.11 3.17 -13.65
C ASP A 78 10.16 3.93 -12.71
N PHE A 79 9.14 4.61 -13.24
CA PHE A 79 8.14 5.29 -12.42
C PHE A 79 7.32 4.33 -11.56
N THR A 80 6.95 3.17 -12.09
CA THR A 80 6.28 2.13 -11.29
C THR A 80 7.24 1.58 -10.24
N ARG A 81 8.49 1.29 -10.63
CA ARG A 81 9.51 0.80 -9.69
C ARG A 81 9.70 1.75 -8.51
N GLU A 82 9.90 3.03 -8.80
CA GLU A 82 10.08 4.07 -7.79
C GLU A 82 8.84 4.23 -6.91
N LEU A 83 7.65 4.25 -7.51
CA LEU A 83 6.40 4.46 -6.77
C LEU A 83 6.07 3.31 -5.82
N ILE A 84 6.22 2.04 -6.25
CA ILE A 84 5.90 0.91 -5.37
C ILE A 84 6.86 0.82 -4.17
N VAL A 85 8.13 1.16 -4.37
CA VAL A 85 9.11 1.24 -3.28
C VAL A 85 8.74 2.35 -2.31
N ALA A 86 8.40 3.54 -2.81
CA ALA A 86 7.99 4.66 -1.95
C ALA A 86 6.67 4.41 -1.22
N ILE A 87 5.73 3.69 -1.83
CA ILE A 87 4.51 3.20 -1.16
C ILE A 87 4.90 2.26 -0.01
N ALA A 88 5.83 1.33 -0.23
CA ALA A 88 6.26 0.37 0.79
C ALA A 88 7.02 1.03 1.97
N GLU A 89 7.62 2.20 1.75
CA GLU A 89 8.29 2.99 2.78
C GLU A 89 7.32 3.80 3.65
N ASN A 90 6.09 4.06 3.21
CA ASN A 90 5.05 4.72 4.02
C ASN A 90 3.98 3.70 4.47
N PRO A 91 3.92 3.34 5.77
CA PRO A 91 2.95 2.37 6.29
C PRO A 91 1.47 2.73 6.04
N SER A 92 1.10 4.01 6.07
CA SER A 92 -0.28 4.44 5.83
C SER A 92 -0.67 4.27 4.37
N VAL A 93 0.22 4.64 3.45
CA VAL A 93 0.00 4.45 2.00
C VAL A 93 0.01 2.95 1.67
N LEU A 94 0.98 2.19 2.19
CA LEU A 94 1.04 0.75 2.01
C LEU A 94 -0.23 0.07 2.48
N LYS A 95 -0.73 0.43 3.68
CA LYS A 95 -1.99 -0.08 4.22
C LYS A 95 -3.17 0.23 3.31
N ALA A 96 -3.24 1.44 2.76
CA ALA A 96 -4.26 1.84 1.81
C ALA A 96 -4.13 1.17 0.43
N SER A 97 -2.95 0.62 0.11
CA SER A 97 -2.66 -0.14 -1.11
C SER A 97 -2.89 -1.65 -0.97
N LEU A 98 -3.21 -2.18 0.21
CA LEU A 98 -3.41 -3.63 0.42
C LEU A 98 -4.72 -4.14 -0.21
N THR A 99 -4.77 -4.16 -1.53
CA THR A 99 -5.89 -4.66 -2.34
C THR A 99 -5.43 -5.83 -3.20
N GLY A 100 -6.35 -6.71 -3.57
CA GLY A 100 -6.04 -7.82 -4.50
C GLY A 100 -5.54 -7.33 -5.85
N ARG A 101 -6.01 -6.17 -6.32
CA ARG A 101 -5.51 -5.54 -7.56
C ARG A 101 -4.05 -5.12 -7.45
N PHE A 102 -3.64 -4.59 -6.30
CA PHE A 102 -2.23 -4.26 -6.11
C PHE A 102 -1.37 -5.53 -6.08
N ALA A 103 -1.82 -6.59 -5.41
CA ALA A 103 -1.14 -7.89 -5.42
C ALA A 103 -1.03 -8.49 -6.84
N ASP A 104 -2.11 -8.47 -7.62
CA ASP A 104 -2.11 -8.87 -9.04
C ASP A 104 -1.12 -8.03 -9.86
N GLY A 105 -1.10 -6.71 -9.62
CA GLY A 105 -0.15 -5.78 -10.21
C GLY A 105 1.30 -6.15 -9.90
N LEU A 106 1.61 -6.44 -8.64
CA LEU A 106 2.95 -6.87 -8.20
C LEU A 106 3.36 -8.20 -8.85
N GLN A 107 2.45 -9.18 -8.91
CA GLN A 107 2.73 -10.45 -9.61
C GLN A 107 3.01 -10.24 -11.09
N SER A 108 2.26 -9.35 -11.76
CA SER A 108 2.47 -9.06 -13.18
C SER A 108 3.85 -8.46 -13.45
N LEU A 109 4.38 -7.67 -12.51
CA LEU A 109 5.71 -7.06 -12.63
C LEU A 109 6.84 -8.11 -12.59
N LEU A 110 6.64 -9.27 -11.95
CA LEU A 110 7.62 -10.37 -11.90
C LEU A 110 7.88 -11.00 -13.27
N LEU A 111 7.08 -10.68 -14.29
CA LEU A 111 7.34 -11.09 -15.67
C LEU A 111 8.42 -10.24 -16.34
N TYR A 112 8.86 -9.15 -15.71
CA TYR A 112 9.76 -8.15 -16.29
C TYR A 112 11.08 -8.07 -15.51
N PRO A 113 12.24 -8.05 -16.20
CA PRO A 113 13.53 -7.97 -15.54
C PRO A 113 13.69 -6.74 -14.65
N GLY A 114 14.29 -6.94 -13.48
CA GLY A 114 14.61 -5.85 -12.54
C GLY A 114 13.46 -5.46 -11.60
N PHE A 115 12.36 -6.23 -11.59
CA PHE A 115 11.25 -6.04 -10.64
C PHE A 115 11.25 -7.04 -9.48
N ASP A 116 12.05 -8.10 -9.51
CA ASP A 116 12.09 -9.10 -8.44
C ASP A 116 12.42 -8.48 -7.08
N GLU A 117 13.48 -7.67 -7.01
CA GLU A 117 13.89 -6.98 -5.77
C GLU A 117 12.88 -5.93 -5.28
N PRO A 118 12.38 -5.00 -6.12
CA PRO A 118 11.31 -4.10 -5.72
C PRO A 118 10.05 -4.81 -5.21
N VAL A 119 9.60 -5.87 -5.90
CA VAL A 119 8.42 -6.64 -5.49
C VAL A 119 8.70 -7.41 -4.21
N MET A 120 9.89 -7.99 -4.04
CA MET A 120 10.31 -8.64 -2.80
C MET A 120 10.29 -7.64 -1.63
N TYR A 121 10.85 -6.43 -1.82
CA TYR A 121 10.86 -5.38 -0.80
C TYR A 121 9.45 -4.97 -0.37
N VAL A 122 8.55 -4.73 -1.34
CA VAL A 122 7.14 -4.42 -1.05
C VAL A 122 6.52 -5.56 -0.25
N THR A 123 6.75 -6.81 -0.66
CA THR A 123 6.18 -8.01 -0.04
C THR A 123 6.67 -8.20 1.41
N GLU A 124 7.95 -7.91 1.68
CA GLU A 124 8.50 -7.88 3.05
C GLU A 124 7.80 -6.83 3.92
N ARG A 125 7.63 -5.61 3.40
CA ARG A 125 6.93 -4.53 4.11
C ARG A 125 5.47 -4.86 4.37
N VAL A 126 4.79 -5.53 3.44
CA VAL A 126 3.42 -6.02 3.63
C VAL A 126 3.37 -7.03 4.78
N ALA A 127 4.27 -8.00 4.81
CA ALA A 127 4.31 -8.99 5.88
C ALA A 127 4.59 -8.35 7.24
N ASP A 128 5.56 -7.43 7.32
CA ASP A 128 5.87 -6.69 8.54
C ASP A 128 4.64 -5.88 9.04
N LEU A 129 3.88 -5.25 8.12
CA LEU A 129 2.67 -4.50 8.42
C LEU A 129 1.53 -5.40 8.93
N ILE A 130 1.34 -6.58 8.31
CA ILE A 130 0.30 -7.54 8.68
C ILE A 130 0.57 -8.14 10.06
N VAL A 131 1.83 -8.51 10.34
CA VAL A 131 2.27 -9.03 11.65
C VAL A 131 2.17 -7.96 12.74
N GLY A 132 2.55 -6.71 12.43
CA GLY A 132 2.55 -5.61 13.41
C GLY A 132 1.15 -5.21 13.88
N GLN A 133 0.17 -5.28 12.99
CA GLN A 133 -1.23 -5.10 13.38
C GLN A 133 -1.65 -6.39 14.12
N HIS A 134 -2.24 -6.33 15.31
CA HIS A 134 -2.84 -7.49 15.97
C HIS A 134 -4.35 -7.20 16.10
N GLY A 135 -5.22 -8.05 15.53
CA GLY A 135 -6.67 -8.04 15.85
C GLY A 135 -7.66 -7.33 14.90
N GLY A 136 -7.34 -7.11 13.62
CA GLY A 136 -8.25 -6.47 12.65
C GLY A 136 -9.16 -7.43 11.87
N ARG A 137 -10.46 -7.12 11.79
CA ARG A 137 -11.57 -7.92 11.18
C ARG A 137 -11.57 -8.04 9.64
N HIS A 138 -10.52 -7.59 8.94
CA HIS A 138 -10.48 -7.51 7.45
C HIS A 138 -9.39 -8.39 6.80
N ARG A 139 -8.82 -9.35 7.54
CA ARG A 139 -7.62 -10.12 7.14
C ARG A 139 -7.81 -11.20 6.09
N GLY A 140 -8.93 -11.92 6.12
CA GLY A 140 -9.06 -13.19 5.39
C GLY A 140 -8.93 -13.09 3.86
N PHE A 141 -9.18 -11.93 3.25
CA PHE A 141 -9.05 -11.74 1.79
C PHE A 141 -7.70 -11.16 1.37
N ILE A 142 -7.09 -10.30 2.19
CA ILE A 142 -5.85 -9.61 1.85
C ILE A 142 -4.66 -10.57 1.98
N ASP A 143 -4.68 -11.47 2.96
CA ASP A 143 -3.56 -12.39 3.20
C ASP A 143 -3.33 -13.36 2.03
N GLY A 144 -4.40 -13.83 1.37
CA GLY A 144 -4.31 -14.81 0.29
C GLY A 144 -3.58 -14.30 -0.96
N ASP A 145 -3.86 -13.06 -1.38
CA ASP A 145 -3.31 -12.51 -2.62
C ASP A 145 -1.80 -12.22 -2.49
N PHE A 146 -1.36 -11.70 -1.34
CA PHE A 146 0.07 -11.45 -1.07
C PHE A 146 0.86 -12.73 -0.77
N VAL A 147 0.21 -13.78 -0.26
CA VAL A 147 0.81 -15.14 -0.20
C VAL A 147 1.14 -15.63 -1.61
N GLN A 148 0.28 -15.40 -2.60
CA GLN A 148 0.57 -15.78 -4.00
C GLN A 148 1.74 -14.98 -4.59
N VAL A 149 1.90 -13.71 -4.21
CA VAL A 149 3.09 -12.91 -4.59
C VAL A 149 4.37 -13.55 -4.02
N ALA A 150 4.37 -13.93 -2.74
CA ALA A 150 5.50 -14.60 -2.11
C ALA A 150 5.83 -15.94 -2.79
N ILE A 151 4.82 -16.74 -3.15
CA ILE A 151 5.01 -18.00 -3.90
C ILE A 151 5.62 -17.72 -5.27
N ALA A 152 5.16 -16.69 -5.98
CA ALA A 152 5.71 -16.33 -7.29
C ALA A 152 7.21 -15.96 -7.20
N LEU A 153 7.59 -15.20 -6.17
CA LEU A 153 8.99 -14.82 -5.90
C LEU A 153 9.90 -16.04 -5.62
N GLN A 154 9.36 -17.13 -5.06
CA GLN A 154 10.13 -18.36 -4.79
C GLN A 154 10.59 -19.11 -6.05
N ARG A 155 10.11 -18.74 -7.24
CA ARG A 155 10.60 -19.28 -8.52
C ARG A 155 11.99 -18.77 -8.88
N ASN A 156 12.45 -17.71 -8.23
CA ASN A 156 13.83 -17.24 -8.34
C ASN A 156 14.79 -18.20 -7.62
N ASP A 157 16.08 -18.09 -7.96
CA ASP A 157 17.15 -18.85 -7.29
C ASP A 157 17.86 -17.99 -6.23
N GLY A 158 18.57 -18.65 -5.32
CA GLY A 158 19.50 -17.99 -4.40
C GLY A 158 18.82 -17.18 -3.28
N PRO A 159 19.42 -16.06 -2.83
CA PRO A 159 18.97 -15.32 -1.64
C PRO A 159 17.52 -14.83 -1.69
N LEU A 160 17.02 -14.49 -2.89
CA LEU A 160 15.67 -14.00 -3.07
C LEU A 160 14.63 -15.09 -2.77
N ARG A 161 14.91 -16.34 -3.14
CA ARG A 161 14.07 -17.49 -2.79
C ARG A 161 13.95 -17.67 -1.29
N THR A 162 15.07 -17.58 -0.56
CA THR A 162 15.07 -17.70 0.91
C THR A 162 14.22 -16.61 1.55
N ARG A 163 14.41 -15.34 1.15
CA ARG A 163 13.60 -14.22 1.64
C ARG A 163 12.11 -14.41 1.34
N ALA A 164 11.78 -14.89 0.15
CA ALA A 164 10.40 -15.18 -0.24
C ALA A 164 9.78 -16.33 0.57
N MET A 165 10.57 -17.32 0.98
CA MET A 165 10.12 -18.37 1.91
C MET A 165 9.86 -17.80 3.30
N ASP A 166 10.76 -16.97 3.83
CA ASP A 166 10.60 -16.34 5.14
C ASP A 166 9.34 -15.46 5.19
N VAL A 167 9.08 -14.69 4.12
CA VAL A 167 7.86 -13.86 4.01
C VAL A 167 6.61 -14.73 3.90
N TYR A 168 6.65 -15.80 3.11
CA TYR A 168 5.55 -16.75 3.00
C TYR A 168 5.17 -17.33 4.37
N GLU A 169 6.16 -17.77 5.16
CA GLU A 169 5.95 -18.30 6.51
C GLU A 169 5.33 -17.25 7.45
N LYS A 170 5.87 -16.01 7.45
CA LYS A 170 5.30 -14.90 8.23
C LYS A 170 3.83 -14.62 7.90
N LEU A 171 3.47 -14.64 6.62
CA LEU A 171 2.10 -14.40 6.17
C LEU A 171 1.16 -15.54 6.58
N LEU A 172 1.61 -16.79 6.50
CA LEU A 172 0.84 -17.94 6.97
C LEU A 172 0.58 -17.90 8.48
N ASP A 173 1.62 -17.61 9.27
CA ASP A 173 1.51 -17.52 10.73
C ASP A 173 0.53 -16.41 11.14
N ALA A 174 0.61 -15.25 10.48
CA ALA A 174 -0.31 -14.15 10.72
C ALA A 174 -1.76 -14.49 10.35
N GLY A 175 -1.98 -15.20 9.23
CA GLY A 175 -3.29 -15.67 8.79
C GLY A 175 -3.90 -16.70 9.75
N ALA A 176 -3.09 -17.67 10.21
CA ALA A 176 -3.50 -18.68 11.18
C ALA A 176 -3.94 -18.04 12.52
N TYR A 177 -3.14 -17.10 13.04
CA TYR A 177 -3.49 -16.34 14.24
C TYR A 177 -4.79 -15.53 14.07
N GLY A 178 -4.98 -14.89 12.91
CA GLY A 178 -6.21 -14.17 12.59
C GLY A 178 -7.45 -15.07 12.57
N ALA A 179 -7.32 -16.30 12.06
CA ALA A 179 -8.41 -17.28 12.03
C ALA A 179 -8.79 -17.77 13.45
N GLU A 180 -7.80 -18.02 14.32
CA GLU A 180 -8.04 -18.41 15.72
C GLU A 180 -8.79 -17.33 16.51
N GLU A 181 -8.38 -16.07 16.38
CA GLU A 181 -9.05 -14.94 17.05
C GLU A 181 -10.48 -14.73 16.53
N ALA A 182 -10.70 -14.89 15.22
CA ALA A 182 -12.04 -14.82 14.65
C ALA A 182 -12.95 -15.95 15.17
N ALA A 183 -12.42 -17.17 15.31
CA ALA A 183 -13.14 -18.30 15.88
C ALA A 183 -13.50 -18.06 17.35
N ARG A 184 -12.56 -17.56 18.17
CA ARG A 184 -12.83 -17.19 19.58
C ARG A 184 -13.93 -16.12 19.68
N ALA A 185 -13.88 -15.10 18.83
CA ALA A 185 -14.90 -14.04 18.80
C ALA A 185 -16.29 -14.54 18.35
N ALA A 186 -16.35 -15.60 17.55
CA ALA A 186 -17.61 -16.20 17.10
C ALA A 186 -18.25 -17.11 18.17
N VAL A 187 -17.44 -17.77 18.99
CA VAL A 187 -17.90 -18.67 20.08
C VAL A 187 -18.28 -17.90 21.36
N GLY A 188 -17.78 -16.67 21.52
CA GLY A 188 -18.11 -15.78 22.65
C GLY A 188 -19.40 -14.97 22.53
N ARG A 189 -20.32 -15.33 21.62
CA ARG A 189 -21.67 -14.75 21.45
C ARG A 189 -22.73 -15.79 21.73
#